data_AF-C3ZW47-F1
#
_entry.id   AF-C3ZW47-F1
#
_cell.length_a   1.000
_cell.length_b   1.000
_cell.length_c   1.000
_cell.angle_alpha   90.00
_cell.angle_beta   90.00
_cell.angle_gamma   90.00
#
_symmetry.space_group_name_H-M   'P 1'
#
loop_
_entity.id
_entity.type
_entity.pdbx_description
1 polymer ?
#
loop_
_entity_poly.entity_id
_entity_poly.type
_entity_poly.pdbx_seq_one_letter_code
_entity_poly.pdbx_strand_id
1 'polypeptide(L)'
;IVGGTEVEPGAFPWQAMLWDIRPTRNRYFCSGSLINKRWVITAAHCIRELGVTEQDFIVRLGKHTSVRGVLEANERSYIVERIIVHPDFNGDTYESDVALLQLALPEVTFTEYILPICLPEIPEARRLIRPGNIGTVTGWGAQAVGGRTSEKLMKVVSLPVVSLRRCRDSHPQYAQEISQNMFCAGRREGGKDACEGDSGGPFAAFDNGRWHLLGVVSWGDGCALRGKYGVYTRLHRFRDWITEQTEEQGTFLVH
;
A
#
# COMPACT_ATOMS: atom_id res chain seq x y z
N ILE A 1 6.93 -3.95 -8.88
CA ILE A 1 6.14 -3.41 -10.00
C ILE A 1 6.59 -4.02 -11.33
N VAL A 2 5.75 -4.89 -11.91
CA VAL A 2 5.97 -5.50 -13.23
C VAL A 2 5.25 -4.70 -14.32
N GLY A 3 5.90 -4.44 -15.46
CA GLY A 3 5.27 -3.75 -16.61
C GLY A 3 4.81 -2.32 -16.34
N GLY A 4 5.35 -1.71 -15.29
CA GLY A 4 5.10 -0.31 -14.92
C GLY A 4 6.02 0.67 -15.64
N THR A 5 5.77 1.95 -15.40
CA THR A 5 6.60 3.06 -15.89
C THR A 5 7.19 3.82 -14.71
N GLU A 6 8.32 4.49 -14.93
CA GLU A 6 8.90 5.40 -13.94
C GLU A 6 7.88 6.49 -13.57
N VAL A 7 7.94 6.90 -12.31
CA VAL A 7 7.15 7.99 -11.73
C VAL A 7 7.99 9.26 -11.74
N GLU A 8 7.38 10.41 -12.05
CA GLU A 8 8.06 11.69 -11.84
C GLU A 8 8.18 11.98 -10.33
N PRO A 9 9.31 12.49 -9.82
CA PRO A 9 9.47 12.84 -8.41
C PRO A 9 8.29 13.70 -7.90
N GLY A 10 7.71 13.33 -6.76
CA GLY A 10 6.59 14.06 -6.15
C GLY A 10 5.20 13.76 -6.75
N ALA A 11 5.07 12.96 -7.82
CA ALA A 11 3.76 12.67 -8.40
C ALA A 11 2.86 11.79 -7.51
N PHE A 12 3.44 11.03 -6.57
CA PHE A 12 2.74 10.20 -5.58
C PHE A 12 3.27 10.48 -4.17
N PRO A 13 3.01 11.68 -3.63
CA PRO A 13 3.68 12.23 -2.45
C PRO A 13 3.28 11.54 -1.13
N TRP A 14 2.28 10.66 -1.15
CA TRP A 14 1.89 9.83 0.00
C TRP A 14 2.68 8.52 0.11
N GLN A 15 3.48 8.16 -0.90
CA GLN A 15 4.21 6.90 -0.90
C GLN A 15 5.18 6.84 0.30
N ALA A 16 5.03 5.80 1.11
CA ALA A 16 5.91 5.55 2.25
C ALA A 16 6.78 4.32 2.00
N MET A 17 8.06 4.45 2.33
CA MET A 17 9.04 3.37 2.28
C MET A 17 9.31 2.87 3.70
N LEU A 18 9.10 1.58 3.96
CA LEU A 18 9.47 0.96 5.23
C LEU A 18 10.87 0.36 5.07
N TRP A 19 11.80 0.88 5.86
CA TRP A 19 13.21 0.56 5.76
C TRP A 19 13.70 -0.06 7.06
N ASP A 20 14.05 -1.34 7.02
CA ASP A 20 14.63 -2.06 8.15
C ASP A 20 16.02 -1.49 8.44
N ILE A 21 16.27 -1.12 9.69
CA ILE A 21 17.53 -0.50 10.14
C ILE A 21 18.39 -1.46 10.96
N ARG A 22 17.95 -2.71 11.16
CA ARG A 22 18.74 -3.72 11.85
C ARG A 22 20.01 -4.03 11.06
N PRO A 23 21.17 -4.22 11.71
CA PRO A 23 22.45 -4.44 11.02
C PRO A 23 22.42 -5.59 10.01
N THR A 24 21.67 -6.65 10.30
CA THR A 24 21.56 -7.86 9.46
C THR A 24 20.58 -7.71 8.29
N ARG A 25 19.72 -6.70 8.29
CA ARG A 25 18.60 -6.56 7.34
C ARG A 25 18.41 -5.12 6.82
N ASN A 26 19.47 -4.31 6.79
CA ASN A 26 19.46 -2.91 6.34
C ASN A 26 19.02 -2.73 4.87
N ARG A 27 17.71 -2.80 4.62
CA ARG A 27 17.07 -2.79 3.31
C ARG A 27 15.60 -2.39 3.40
N TYR A 28 15.08 -1.96 2.27
CA TYR A 28 13.64 -1.87 2.01
C TYR A 28 12.97 -3.24 2.13
N PHE A 29 11.80 -3.30 2.78
CA PHE A 29 11.04 -4.55 2.90
C PHE A 29 9.55 -4.44 2.58
N CYS A 30 8.92 -3.28 2.81
CA CYS A 30 7.52 -3.04 2.49
C CYS A 30 7.27 -1.56 2.18
N SER A 31 6.09 -1.28 1.61
CA SER A 31 5.56 0.05 1.36
C SER A 31 4.43 0.42 2.33
N GLY A 32 4.04 1.68 2.30
CA GLY A 32 2.88 2.22 3.01
C GLY A 32 2.33 3.46 2.31
N SER A 33 1.28 4.04 2.89
CA SER A 33 0.71 5.31 2.44
C SER A 33 0.51 6.26 3.61
N LEU A 34 0.99 7.50 3.48
CA LEU A 34 0.71 8.57 4.43
C LEU A 34 -0.77 8.98 4.33
N ILE A 35 -1.51 8.91 5.44
CA ILE A 35 -2.94 9.25 5.46
C ILE A 35 -3.25 10.55 6.22
N ASN A 36 -2.36 10.99 7.10
CA ASN A 36 -2.38 12.32 7.72
C ASN A 36 -0.97 12.69 8.24
N LYS A 37 -0.85 13.71 9.09
CA LYS A 37 0.43 14.20 9.61
C LYS A 37 1.18 13.24 10.53
N ARG A 38 0.53 12.19 11.03
CA ARG A 38 1.11 11.26 12.01
C ARG A 38 0.93 9.79 11.67
N TRP A 39 0.12 9.46 10.68
CA TRP A 39 -0.29 8.09 10.44
C TRP A 39 0.03 7.63 9.03
N VAL A 40 0.63 6.44 8.96
CA VAL A 40 0.88 5.70 7.73
C VAL A 40 0.12 4.38 7.81
N ILE A 41 -0.59 4.04 6.74
CA ILE A 41 -1.26 2.74 6.59
C ILE A 41 -0.38 1.80 5.77
N THR A 42 -0.34 0.53 6.17
CA THR A 42 0.43 -0.54 5.50
C THR A 42 -0.29 -1.88 5.68
N ALA A 43 0.33 -2.97 5.22
CA ALA A 43 -0.18 -4.33 5.42
C ALA A 43 0.26 -4.86 6.79
N ALA A 44 -0.59 -5.66 7.43
CA ALA A 44 -0.28 -6.29 8.71
C ALA A 44 0.82 -7.33 8.61
N HIS A 45 0.89 -8.08 7.50
CA HIS A 45 1.92 -9.09 7.28
C HIS A 45 3.33 -8.49 7.24
N CYS A 46 3.47 -7.24 6.76
CA CYS A 46 4.73 -6.50 6.78
C CYS A 46 5.28 -6.31 8.21
N ILE A 47 4.41 -6.39 9.22
CA ILE A 47 4.78 -6.28 10.62
C ILE A 47 4.86 -7.65 11.27
N ARG A 48 3.72 -8.36 11.31
CA ARG A 48 3.55 -9.55 12.17
C ARG A 48 4.31 -10.77 11.65
N GLU A 49 4.28 -11.03 10.35
CA GLU A 49 5.00 -12.18 9.77
C GLU A 49 6.52 -11.95 9.72
N LEU A 50 6.94 -10.69 9.52
CA LEU A 50 8.36 -10.34 9.52
C LEU A 50 8.95 -10.16 10.93
N GLY A 51 8.09 -10.18 11.97
CA GLY A 51 8.48 -10.02 13.36
C GLY A 51 9.26 -8.73 13.62
N VAL A 52 8.84 -7.63 12.97
CA VAL A 52 9.46 -6.31 13.19
C VAL A 52 8.73 -5.55 14.28
N THR A 53 9.51 -4.84 15.10
CA THR A 53 9.04 -3.92 16.15
C THR A 53 9.28 -2.47 15.75
N GLU A 54 8.73 -1.53 16.52
CA GLU A 54 8.87 -0.08 16.32
C GLU A 54 10.34 0.37 16.20
N GLN A 55 11.27 -0.32 16.87
CA GLN A 55 12.69 0.03 16.87
C GLN A 55 13.48 -0.59 15.70
N ASP A 56 12.88 -1.51 14.95
CA ASP A 56 13.58 -2.27 13.90
C ASP A 56 13.59 -1.55 12.55
N PHE A 57 12.73 -0.56 12.34
CA PHE A 57 12.60 0.12 11.06
C PHE A 57 12.20 1.59 11.19
N ILE A 58 12.37 2.31 10.08
CA ILE A 58 11.92 3.70 9.93
C ILE A 58 11.01 3.82 8.71
N VAL A 59 10.17 4.86 8.73
CA VAL A 59 9.37 5.25 7.56
C VAL A 59 10.07 6.40 6.85
N ARG A 60 10.30 6.26 5.54
CA ARG A 60 10.82 7.35 4.71
C ARG A 60 9.74 7.85 3.75
N LEU A 61 9.55 9.17 3.74
CA LEU A 61 8.60 9.89 2.88
C LEU A 61 9.36 10.79 1.91
N GLY A 62 8.74 11.13 0.77
CA GLY A 62 9.34 12.01 -0.24
C GLY A 62 10.51 11.40 -1.01
N LYS A 63 10.67 10.07 -0.95
CA LYS A 63 11.70 9.34 -1.69
C LYS A 63 11.27 9.06 -3.11
N HIS A 64 12.21 9.16 -4.06
CA HIS A 64 12.05 8.63 -5.41
C HIS A 64 12.91 7.38 -5.62
N THR A 65 14.12 7.35 -5.04
CA THR A 65 15.03 6.20 -5.19
C THR A 65 15.03 5.24 -3.99
N SER A 66 15.09 3.93 -4.28
CA SER A 66 15.29 2.88 -3.27
C SER A 66 16.77 2.51 -3.05
N VAL A 67 17.69 3.17 -3.78
CA VAL A 67 19.13 2.87 -3.71
C VAL A 67 19.67 3.19 -2.32
N ARG A 68 20.29 2.19 -1.69
CA ARG A 68 20.87 2.33 -0.35
C ARG A 68 21.98 3.38 -0.34
N GLY A 69 21.94 4.27 0.64
CA GLY A 69 22.95 5.31 0.84
C GLY A 69 22.73 6.59 0.02
N VAL A 70 21.74 6.62 -0.86
CA VAL A 70 21.34 7.84 -1.57
C VAL A 70 20.33 8.60 -0.72
N LEU A 71 20.71 9.83 -0.35
CA LEU A 71 19.85 10.79 0.36
C LEU A 71 19.35 11.83 -0.65
N GLU A 72 18.03 12.00 -0.70
CA GLU A 72 17.37 12.98 -1.55
C GLU A 72 16.99 14.20 -0.71
N ALA A 73 17.21 15.43 -1.22
CA ALA A 73 16.93 16.65 -0.45
C ALA A 73 15.47 16.74 0.04
N ASN A 74 14.57 16.11 -0.71
CA ASN A 74 13.13 16.10 -0.49
C ASN A 74 12.68 15.01 0.49
N GLU A 75 13.54 14.06 0.86
CA GLU A 75 13.16 12.94 1.72
C GLU A 75 13.18 13.30 3.19
N ARG A 76 12.29 12.68 3.97
CA ARG A 76 12.30 12.75 5.44
C ARG A 76 12.11 11.36 6.02
N SER A 77 12.86 11.06 7.08
CA SER A 77 12.79 9.80 7.81
C SER A 77 12.12 10.02 9.16
N TYR A 78 11.20 9.13 9.52
CA TYR A 78 10.42 9.18 10.74
C TYR A 78 10.55 7.85 11.49
N ILE A 79 10.72 7.93 12.81
CA ILE A 79 10.66 6.78 13.71
C ILE A 79 9.19 6.40 13.90
N VAL A 80 8.91 5.11 14.02
CA VAL A 80 7.59 4.61 14.39
C VAL A 80 7.47 4.61 15.91
N GLU A 81 6.49 5.32 16.44
CA GLU A 81 6.19 5.38 17.87
C GLU A 81 5.30 4.22 18.32
N ARG A 82 4.35 3.83 17.47
CA ARG A 82 3.37 2.79 17.78
C ARG A 82 2.94 2.06 16.51
N ILE A 83 2.89 0.73 16.58
CA ILE A 83 2.31 -0.12 15.54
C ILE A 83 0.96 -0.66 16.01
N ILE A 84 -0.06 -0.54 15.16
CA ILE A 84 -1.40 -1.07 15.41
C ILE A 84 -1.77 -2.00 14.27
N VAL A 85 -1.59 -3.30 14.49
CA VAL A 85 -2.08 -4.34 13.58
C VAL A 85 -3.56 -4.56 13.83
N HIS A 86 -4.37 -4.69 12.77
CA HIS A 86 -5.79 -4.99 12.92
C HIS A 86 -5.98 -6.25 13.80
N PRO A 87 -6.87 -6.23 14.81
CA PRO A 87 -7.02 -7.33 15.75
C PRO A 87 -7.41 -8.65 15.06
N ASP A 88 -8.22 -8.56 14.00
CA ASP A 88 -8.67 -9.73 13.23
C ASP A 88 -7.68 -10.18 12.14
N PHE A 89 -6.46 -9.62 12.10
CA PHE A 89 -5.46 -10.06 11.11
C PHE A 89 -5.10 -11.53 11.31
N ASN A 90 -5.31 -12.33 10.25
CA ASN A 90 -4.99 -13.75 10.21
C ASN A 90 -3.87 -13.99 9.18
N GLY A 91 -2.69 -14.43 9.64
CA GLY A 91 -1.52 -14.64 8.78
C GLY A 91 -1.59 -15.87 7.87
N ASP A 92 -2.52 -16.79 8.09
CA ASP A 92 -2.69 -17.96 7.21
C ASP A 92 -3.56 -17.62 5.99
N THR A 93 -4.51 -16.68 6.15
CA THR A 93 -5.51 -16.34 5.12
C THR A 93 -5.36 -14.92 4.58
N TYR A 94 -4.49 -14.12 5.19
CA TYR A 94 -4.37 -12.67 4.99
C TYR A 94 -5.68 -11.89 5.21
N GLU A 95 -6.64 -12.47 5.94
CA GLU A 95 -7.85 -11.75 6.35
C GLU A 95 -7.47 -10.55 7.23
N SER A 96 -8.12 -9.41 7.02
CA SER A 96 -7.82 -8.15 7.70
C SER A 96 -6.35 -7.72 7.66
N ASP A 97 -5.67 -7.95 6.53
CA ASP A 97 -4.27 -7.55 6.32
C ASP A 97 -4.09 -6.04 6.17
N VAL A 98 -4.17 -5.34 7.31
CA VAL A 98 -3.98 -3.90 7.42
C VAL A 98 -3.39 -3.54 8.79
N ALA A 99 -2.46 -2.58 8.79
CA ALA A 99 -1.86 -2.03 10.00
C ALA A 99 -1.68 -0.51 9.86
N LEU A 100 -1.67 0.16 11.02
CA LEU A 100 -1.39 1.58 11.15
C LEU A 100 -0.06 1.78 11.87
N LEU A 101 0.73 2.72 11.38
CA LEU A 101 2.00 3.14 11.95
C LEU A 101 1.85 4.59 12.41
N GLN A 102 1.98 4.82 13.72
CA GLN A 102 2.04 6.15 14.27
C GLN A 102 3.49 6.65 14.22
N LEU A 103 3.72 7.78 13.57
CA LEU A 103 5.02 8.41 13.46
C LEU A 103 5.30 9.25 14.71
N ALA A 104 6.53 9.14 15.23
CA ALA A 104 7.01 9.92 16.36
C ALA A 104 7.05 11.43 16.03
N LEU A 105 6.98 12.27 17.06
CA LEU A 105 7.07 13.73 16.91
C LEU A 105 8.50 14.18 16.51
N PRO A 106 8.64 15.33 15.84
CA PRO A 106 7.58 16.24 15.37
C PRO A 106 6.74 15.63 14.24
N GLU A 107 5.51 16.11 14.09
CA GLU A 107 4.61 15.68 13.01
C GLU A 107 5.21 15.92 11.62
N VAL A 108 4.68 15.19 10.63
CA VAL A 108 5.11 15.32 9.24
C VAL A 108 4.81 16.72 8.71
N THR A 109 5.85 17.41 8.27
CA THR A 109 5.72 18.66 7.51
C THR A 109 5.38 18.35 6.06
N PHE A 110 4.22 18.80 5.61
CA PHE A 110 3.80 18.64 4.22
C PHE A 110 4.63 19.51 3.27
N THR A 111 4.96 18.95 2.12
CA THR A 111 5.71 19.58 1.03
C THR A 111 5.12 19.11 -0.30
N GLU A 112 5.58 19.64 -1.44
CA GLU A 112 5.17 19.11 -2.75
C GLU A 112 5.54 17.62 -2.97
N TYR A 113 6.47 17.08 -2.17
CA TYR A 113 6.90 15.68 -2.23
C TYR A 113 6.32 14.81 -1.10
N ILE A 114 5.66 15.42 -0.12
CA ILE A 114 5.11 14.75 1.07
C ILE A 114 3.71 15.30 1.34
N LEU A 115 2.69 14.57 0.90
CA LEU A 115 1.28 14.91 1.11
C LEU A 115 0.51 13.62 1.40
N PRO A 116 -0.54 13.68 2.25
CA PRO A 116 -1.35 12.51 2.54
C PRO A 116 -2.26 12.17 1.35
N ILE A 117 -2.67 10.91 1.26
CA ILE A 117 -3.73 10.46 0.35
C ILE A 117 -5.09 10.47 1.06
N CYS A 118 -6.16 10.79 0.32
CA CYS A 118 -7.50 10.81 0.89
C CYS A 118 -8.02 9.39 1.19
N LEU A 119 -8.67 9.22 2.34
CA LEU A 119 -9.50 8.05 2.63
C LEU A 119 -10.97 8.39 2.31
N PRO A 120 -11.53 7.86 1.21
CA PRO A 120 -12.88 8.20 0.79
C PRO A 120 -13.94 7.72 1.79
N GLU A 121 -15.08 8.41 1.80
CA GLU A 121 -16.29 7.94 2.48
C GLU A 121 -16.80 6.63 1.88
N ILE A 122 -17.51 5.83 2.67
CA ILE A 122 -17.95 4.47 2.26
C ILE A 122 -18.71 4.47 0.92
N PRO A 123 -19.68 5.36 0.64
CA PRO A 123 -20.38 5.37 -0.65
C PRO A 123 -19.48 5.65 -1.84
N GLU A 124 -18.53 6.57 -1.68
CA GLU A 124 -17.56 6.92 -2.71
C GLU A 124 -16.58 5.77 -2.94
N ALA A 125 -16.03 5.20 -1.88
CA ALA A 125 -15.13 4.05 -1.96
C ALA A 125 -15.80 2.86 -2.67
N ARG A 126 -17.07 2.57 -2.34
CA ARG A 126 -17.87 1.52 -3.01
C ARG A 126 -18.06 1.80 -4.49
N ARG A 127 -18.27 3.07 -4.88
CA ARG A 127 -18.38 3.49 -6.28
C ARG A 127 -17.07 3.30 -7.03
N LEU A 128 -15.95 3.66 -6.42
CA LEU A 128 -14.61 3.64 -7.02
C LEU A 128 -14.04 2.22 -7.16
N ILE A 129 -14.40 1.29 -6.27
CA ILE A 129 -13.93 -0.10 -6.30
C ILE A 129 -14.84 -1.06 -7.07
N ARG A 130 -15.73 -0.56 -7.94
CA ARG A 130 -16.59 -1.43 -8.76
C ARG A 130 -15.79 -2.15 -9.83
N PRO A 131 -16.15 -3.41 -10.17
CA PRO A 131 -15.50 -4.12 -11.26
C PRO A 131 -15.47 -3.31 -12.56
N GLY A 132 -14.31 -3.27 -13.22
CA GLY A 132 -14.05 -2.48 -14.42
C GLY A 132 -13.44 -1.10 -14.16
N ASN A 133 -13.62 -0.53 -12.97
CA ASN A 133 -12.94 0.72 -12.61
C ASN A 133 -11.44 0.49 -12.51
N ILE A 134 -10.69 1.54 -12.84
CA ILE A 134 -9.23 1.50 -12.92
C ILE A 134 -8.61 2.05 -11.64
N GLY A 135 -7.64 1.31 -11.10
CA GLY A 135 -6.71 1.83 -10.10
C GLY A 135 -5.28 1.92 -10.62
N THR A 136 -4.48 2.56 -9.78
CA THR A 136 -3.03 2.74 -9.92
C THR A 136 -2.37 2.18 -8.67
N VAL A 137 -1.28 1.45 -8.87
CA VAL A 137 -0.41 0.97 -7.79
C VAL A 137 0.98 1.54 -7.99
N THR A 138 1.61 1.98 -6.91
CA THR A 138 2.96 2.55 -6.91
C THR A 138 3.85 1.88 -5.89
N GLY A 139 5.14 1.76 -6.23
CA GLY A 139 6.12 1.19 -5.33
C GLY A 139 7.46 0.89 -6.01
N TRP A 140 8.37 0.32 -5.22
CA TRP A 140 9.73 -0.06 -5.63
C TRP A 140 9.88 -1.59 -5.76
N GLY A 141 8.80 -2.33 -5.66
CA GLY A 141 8.83 -3.78 -5.66
C GLY A 141 9.46 -4.36 -6.92
N ALA A 142 9.83 -5.63 -6.84
CA ALA A 142 10.54 -6.35 -7.87
C ALA A 142 9.83 -6.28 -9.24
N GLN A 143 10.61 -6.30 -10.30
CA GLN A 143 10.09 -6.30 -11.67
C GLN A 143 9.77 -7.71 -12.19
N ALA A 144 10.08 -8.74 -11.39
CA ALA A 144 9.72 -10.14 -11.58
C ALA A 144 9.78 -10.84 -10.21
N VAL A 145 9.12 -12.00 -10.08
CA VAL A 145 9.21 -12.86 -8.87
C VAL A 145 10.66 -13.21 -8.59
N GLY A 146 11.13 -13.05 -7.34
CA GLY A 146 12.53 -13.23 -6.95
C GLY A 146 13.52 -12.27 -7.61
N GLY A 147 13.04 -11.25 -8.33
CA GLY A 147 13.84 -10.25 -9.02
C GLY A 147 14.35 -9.15 -8.09
N ARG A 148 15.20 -8.26 -8.63
CA ARG A 148 15.64 -7.05 -7.92
C ARG A 148 14.51 -6.03 -7.85
N THR A 149 14.41 -5.34 -6.71
CA THR A 149 13.57 -4.14 -6.55
C THR A 149 13.99 -3.05 -7.54
N SER A 150 13.03 -2.25 -7.99
CA SER A 150 13.32 -1.10 -8.85
C SER A 150 14.10 -0.04 -8.08
N GLU A 151 15.14 0.52 -8.69
CA GLU A 151 15.93 1.61 -8.10
C GLU A 151 15.15 2.92 -8.00
N LYS A 152 14.10 3.07 -8.81
CA LYS A 152 13.25 4.26 -8.86
C LYS A 152 11.80 3.90 -8.61
N LEU A 153 11.02 4.85 -8.10
CA LEU A 153 9.60 4.66 -7.88
C LEU A 153 8.91 4.38 -9.21
N MET A 154 8.16 3.28 -9.24
CA MET A 154 7.42 2.84 -10.42
C MET A 154 5.93 2.95 -10.15
N LYS A 155 5.16 3.13 -11.23
CA LYS A 155 3.71 3.01 -11.22
C LYS A 155 3.25 1.95 -12.20
N VAL A 156 2.25 1.19 -11.81
CA VAL A 156 1.37 0.48 -12.75
C VAL A 156 0.05 1.23 -12.79
N VAL A 157 -0.24 1.80 -13.95
CA VAL A 157 -1.55 2.35 -14.27
C VAL A 157 -2.42 1.29 -14.97
N SER A 158 -3.73 1.51 -14.92
CA SER A 158 -4.69 0.73 -15.72
C SER A 158 -4.89 -0.70 -15.24
N LEU A 159 -4.94 -0.91 -13.92
CA LEU A 159 -5.34 -2.16 -13.28
C LEU A 159 -6.85 -2.14 -13.00
N PRO A 160 -7.67 -2.86 -13.79
CA PRO A 160 -9.10 -2.90 -13.54
C PRO A 160 -9.42 -3.74 -12.31
N VAL A 161 -10.32 -3.25 -11.46
CA VAL A 161 -10.91 -4.05 -10.40
C VAL A 161 -11.71 -5.18 -11.04
N VAL A 162 -11.64 -6.39 -10.47
CA VAL A 162 -12.40 -7.55 -10.95
C VAL A 162 -13.46 -7.96 -9.94
N SER A 163 -14.50 -8.65 -10.43
CA SER A 163 -15.54 -9.17 -9.56
C SER A 163 -14.97 -10.20 -8.59
N LEU A 164 -15.53 -10.26 -7.38
CA LEU A 164 -15.09 -11.22 -6.36
C LEU A 164 -15.14 -12.66 -6.86
N ARG A 165 -16.20 -13.01 -7.61
CA ARG A 165 -16.32 -14.32 -8.28
C ARG A 165 -15.11 -14.60 -9.18
N ARG A 166 -14.79 -13.68 -10.10
CA ARG A 166 -13.66 -13.85 -11.01
C ARG A 166 -12.33 -13.94 -10.28
N CYS A 167 -12.18 -13.21 -9.17
CA CYS A 167 -10.98 -13.32 -8.36
C CYS A 167 -10.86 -14.68 -7.67
N ARG A 168 -11.94 -15.22 -7.12
CA ARG A 168 -11.94 -16.58 -6.55
C ARG A 168 -11.65 -17.63 -7.63
N ASP A 169 -12.27 -17.50 -8.79
CA ASP A 169 -12.06 -18.39 -9.93
C ASP A 169 -10.59 -18.37 -10.41
N SER A 170 -9.87 -17.26 -10.26
CA SER A 170 -8.45 -17.19 -10.61
C SER A 170 -7.51 -17.79 -9.55
N HIS A 171 -7.96 -17.98 -8.32
CA HIS A 171 -7.18 -18.51 -7.19
C HIS A 171 -7.84 -19.78 -6.63
N PRO A 172 -7.91 -20.89 -7.39
CA PRO A 172 -8.73 -22.04 -7.02
C PRO A 172 -8.31 -22.68 -5.69
N GLN A 173 -7.03 -22.61 -5.31
CA GLN A 173 -6.51 -23.14 -4.04
C GLN A 173 -6.93 -22.27 -2.84
N TYR A 174 -7.06 -20.97 -3.03
CA TYR A 174 -7.32 -19.97 -1.98
C TYR A 174 -8.71 -19.31 -2.12
N ALA A 175 -9.59 -19.91 -2.94
CA ALA A 175 -10.87 -19.30 -3.30
C ALA A 175 -11.78 -19.01 -2.10
N GLN A 176 -11.63 -19.80 -1.03
CA GLN A 176 -12.40 -19.64 0.21
C GLN A 176 -11.84 -18.53 1.12
N GLU A 177 -10.56 -18.20 0.96
CA GLU A 177 -9.86 -17.20 1.78
C GLU A 177 -10.09 -15.78 1.24
N ILE A 178 -10.38 -15.65 -0.06
CA ILE A 178 -10.71 -14.35 -0.67
C ILE A 178 -12.12 -13.91 -0.21
N SER A 179 -12.15 -13.12 0.86
CA SER A 179 -13.36 -12.66 1.52
C SER A 179 -13.95 -11.35 0.95
N GLN A 180 -15.00 -10.85 1.59
CA GLN A 180 -15.61 -9.55 1.26
C GLN A 180 -14.77 -8.34 1.73
N ASN A 181 -13.78 -8.59 2.59
CA ASN A 181 -12.80 -7.61 3.05
C ASN A 181 -11.62 -7.47 2.09
N MET A 182 -11.63 -8.24 1.01
CA MET A 182 -10.65 -8.18 -0.06
C MET A 182 -11.30 -7.75 -1.38
N PHE A 183 -10.46 -7.30 -2.29
CA PHE A 183 -10.79 -7.15 -3.71
C PHE A 183 -9.57 -7.48 -4.54
N CYS A 184 -9.79 -7.67 -5.84
CA CYS A 184 -8.70 -7.99 -6.74
C CYS A 184 -8.70 -7.04 -7.91
N ALA A 185 -7.50 -6.78 -8.44
CA ALA A 185 -7.31 -5.93 -9.58
C ALA A 185 -6.17 -6.46 -10.44
N GLY A 186 -6.30 -6.29 -11.75
CA GLY A 186 -5.29 -6.75 -12.70
C GLY A 186 -5.87 -7.08 -14.06
N ARG A 187 -4.99 -7.28 -15.04
CA ARG A 187 -5.37 -7.64 -16.40
C ARG A 187 -5.36 -9.14 -16.56
N ARG A 188 -6.36 -9.69 -17.26
CA ARG A 188 -6.43 -11.13 -17.53
C ARG A 188 -5.21 -11.60 -18.32
N GLU A 189 -4.67 -10.75 -19.17
CA GLU A 189 -3.48 -11.02 -19.97
C GLU A 189 -2.21 -11.13 -19.12
N GLY A 190 -2.24 -10.62 -17.88
CA GLY A 190 -1.05 -10.45 -17.04
C GLY A 190 -0.17 -9.30 -17.51
N GLY A 191 1.14 -9.43 -17.28
CA GLY A 191 2.16 -8.50 -17.76
C GLY A 191 2.27 -7.18 -16.98
N LYS A 192 1.31 -6.86 -16.10
CA LYS A 192 1.30 -5.67 -15.25
C LYS A 192 0.77 -5.99 -13.86
N ASP A 193 1.56 -5.72 -12.81
CA ASP A 193 1.16 -6.03 -11.44
C ASP A 193 2.04 -5.37 -10.36
N ALA A 194 1.52 -5.34 -9.13
CA ALA A 194 2.35 -5.26 -7.93
C ALA A 194 3.18 -6.54 -7.78
N CYS A 195 4.34 -6.43 -7.12
CA CYS A 195 5.17 -7.59 -6.85
C CYS A 195 5.89 -7.47 -5.50
N GLU A 196 6.75 -8.45 -5.20
CA GLU A 196 7.56 -8.50 -3.99
C GLU A 196 8.15 -7.14 -3.62
N GLY A 197 7.93 -6.70 -2.39
CA GLY A 197 8.32 -5.38 -1.91
C GLY A 197 7.27 -4.29 -2.11
N ASP A 198 6.29 -4.41 -3.00
CA ASP A 198 5.16 -3.46 -3.08
C ASP A 198 4.12 -3.68 -1.96
N SER A 199 4.22 -4.79 -1.22
CA SER A 199 3.37 -5.13 -0.07
C SER A 199 3.20 -3.95 0.88
N GLY A 200 1.96 -3.71 1.32
CA GLY A 200 1.60 -2.56 2.13
C GLY A 200 1.42 -1.24 1.36
N GLY A 201 1.80 -1.20 0.08
CA GLY A 201 1.67 -0.03 -0.78
C GLY A 201 0.24 0.28 -1.23
N PRO A 202 0.02 1.44 -1.86
CA PRO A 202 -1.31 1.91 -2.22
C PRO A 202 -1.90 1.20 -3.44
N PHE A 203 -3.18 0.88 -3.37
CA PHE A 203 -4.06 0.86 -4.55
C PHE A 203 -4.94 2.12 -4.52
N ALA A 204 -4.69 3.03 -5.45
CA ALA A 204 -5.31 4.36 -5.47
C ALA A 204 -6.09 4.63 -6.77
N ALA A 205 -7.11 5.48 -6.69
CA ALA A 205 -7.83 5.98 -7.86
C ALA A 205 -7.93 7.51 -7.81
N PHE A 206 -7.83 8.14 -8.97
CA PHE A 206 -8.05 9.58 -9.13
C PHE A 206 -9.51 9.84 -9.49
N ASP A 207 -10.19 10.66 -8.71
CA ASP A 207 -11.60 11.00 -8.90
C ASP A 207 -11.86 12.41 -8.36
N ASN A 208 -12.66 13.20 -9.10
CA ASN A 208 -13.03 14.57 -8.73
C ASN A 208 -11.85 15.47 -8.30
N GLY A 209 -10.72 15.35 -8.99
CA GLY A 209 -9.53 16.17 -8.74
C GLY A 209 -8.65 15.69 -7.57
N ARG A 210 -8.96 14.56 -6.93
CA ARG A 210 -8.21 14.03 -5.78
C ARG A 210 -7.89 12.54 -5.92
N TRP A 211 -6.79 12.14 -5.29
CA TRP A 211 -6.40 10.74 -5.16
C TRP A 211 -7.00 10.12 -3.91
N HIS A 212 -7.60 8.95 -4.08
CA HIS A 212 -8.26 8.21 -3.02
C HIS A 212 -7.60 6.85 -2.83
N LEU A 213 -7.25 6.52 -1.60
CA LEU A 213 -6.71 5.22 -1.23
C LEU A 213 -7.87 4.23 -1.05
N LEU A 214 -7.94 3.21 -1.90
CA LEU A 214 -9.02 2.24 -1.90
C LEU A 214 -8.59 0.89 -1.33
N GLY A 215 -7.29 0.60 -1.39
CA GLY A 215 -6.74 -0.65 -0.92
C GLY A 215 -5.28 -0.61 -0.54
N VAL A 216 -4.87 -1.66 0.14
CA VAL A 216 -3.48 -1.96 0.50
C VAL A 216 -3.06 -3.22 -0.25
N VAL A 217 -1.89 -3.18 -0.90
CA VAL A 217 -1.30 -4.36 -1.57
C VAL A 217 -1.05 -5.45 -0.52
N SER A 218 -1.64 -6.64 -0.72
CA SER A 218 -1.59 -7.73 0.25
C SER A 218 -0.84 -8.94 -0.30
N TRP A 219 -1.45 -9.73 -1.20
CA TRP A 219 -0.85 -10.97 -1.72
C TRP A 219 -1.31 -11.33 -3.15
N GLY A 220 -0.78 -12.42 -3.70
CA GLY A 220 -1.22 -13.03 -4.96
C GLY A 220 -0.45 -14.32 -5.28
N ASP A 221 -0.92 -15.12 -6.25
CA ASP A 221 -0.27 -16.38 -6.70
C ASP A 221 1.07 -16.18 -7.47
N GLY A 222 1.70 -15.01 -7.32
CA GLY A 222 2.79 -14.51 -8.14
C GLY A 222 2.44 -13.17 -8.80
N CYS A 223 3.41 -12.58 -9.50
CA CYS A 223 3.27 -11.23 -10.07
C CYS A 223 3.02 -11.30 -11.57
N ALA A 224 2.01 -10.57 -12.05
CA ALA A 224 1.75 -10.35 -13.48
C ALA A 224 1.51 -11.63 -14.31
N LEU A 225 1.12 -12.72 -13.65
CA LEU A 225 0.81 -13.98 -14.30
C LEU A 225 -0.50 -13.88 -15.09
N ARG A 226 -0.51 -14.48 -16.28
CA ARG A 226 -1.73 -14.56 -17.10
C ARG A 226 -2.83 -15.30 -16.33
N GLY A 227 -4.01 -14.69 -16.27
CA GLY A 227 -5.19 -15.24 -15.61
C GLY A 227 -5.19 -15.13 -14.10
N LYS A 228 -4.18 -14.51 -13.48
CA LYS A 228 -4.13 -14.19 -12.05
C LYS A 228 -4.36 -12.69 -11.82
N TYR A 229 -4.73 -12.32 -10.60
CA TYR A 229 -4.94 -10.94 -10.19
C TYR A 229 -4.31 -10.71 -8.83
N GLY A 230 -3.75 -9.52 -8.58
CA GLY A 230 -3.32 -9.15 -7.22
C GLY A 230 -4.53 -9.02 -6.29
N VAL A 231 -4.34 -9.41 -5.03
CA VAL A 231 -5.34 -9.31 -3.95
C VAL A 231 -4.96 -8.15 -3.03
N TYR A 232 -5.96 -7.34 -2.70
CA TYR A 232 -5.80 -6.10 -1.96
C TYR A 232 -6.80 -6.07 -0.80
N THR A 233 -6.39 -5.54 0.35
CA THR A 233 -7.27 -5.26 1.47
C THR A 233 -8.22 -4.12 1.11
N ARG A 234 -9.53 -4.31 1.29
CA ARG A 234 -10.60 -3.37 0.91
C ARG A 234 -10.82 -2.33 2.01
N LEU A 235 -10.12 -1.20 1.94
CA LEU A 235 -10.04 -0.24 3.06
C LEU A 235 -11.38 0.33 3.55
N HIS A 236 -12.38 0.49 2.69
CA HIS A 236 -13.67 1.02 3.15
C HIS A 236 -14.42 0.10 4.13
N ARG A 237 -14.03 -1.18 4.22
CA ARG A 237 -14.54 -2.11 5.25
C ARG A 237 -13.89 -1.88 6.61
N PHE A 238 -12.73 -1.23 6.64
CA PHE A 238 -11.92 -0.96 7.82
C PHE A 238 -11.96 0.51 8.23
N ARG A 239 -12.81 1.33 7.60
CA ARG A 239 -12.84 2.78 7.81
C ARG A 239 -13.09 3.15 9.26
N ASP A 240 -14.08 2.52 9.89
CA ASP A 240 -14.44 2.82 11.28
C ASP A 240 -13.27 2.51 12.23
N TRP A 241 -12.61 1.36 12.04
CA TRP A 241 -11.39 1.00 12.77
C TRP A 241 -10.25 2.01 12.51
N ILE A 242 -10.00 2.40 11.26
CA ILE A 242 -8.97 3.40 10.94
C ILE A 242 -9.26 4.70 11.69
N THR A 243 -10.48 5.22 11.57
CA THR A 243 -10.87 6.49 12.21
C THR A 243 -10.79 6.42 13.73
N GLU A 244 -11.21 5.31 14.33
CA GLU A 244 -11.10 5.08 15.78
C GLU A 244 -9.64 5.11 16.24
N GLN A 245 -8.74 4.39 15.56
CA GLN A 245 -7.33 4.29 15.96
C GLN A 245 -6.54 5.56 15.69
N THR A 246 -6.90 6.33 14.65
CA THR A 246 -6.20 7.57 14.32
C THR A 246 -6.73 8.78 15.09
N GLU A 247 -7.73 8.61 15.96
CA GLU A 247 -8.36 9.64 16.78
C GLU A 247 -8.62 10.95 16.02
N GLU A 248 -9.28 10.84 14.86
CA GLU A 248 -9.81 12.01 14.16
C GLU A 248 -11.27 12.23 14.57
N GLN A 249 -11.50 12.75 15.79
CA GLN A 249 -12.74 13.47 16.07
C GLN A 249 -12.73 14.79 15.30
N GLY A 250 -13.13 14.72 14.03
CA GLY A 250 -13.34 15.86 13.16
C GLY A 250 -12.06 16.40 12.52
N THR A 251 -11.84 16.10 11.24
CA THR A 251 -11.82 17.10 10.13
C THR A 251 -11.07 16.49 8.93
N PHE A 252 -11.71 15.60 8.16
CA PHE A 252 -11.30 15.34 6.77
C PHE A 252 -11.89 16.41 5.84
N LEU A 253 -11.54 17.67 6.11
CA LEU A 253 -11.73 18.77 5.17
C LEU A 253 -10.40 19.51 5.07
N VAL A 254 -9.56 19.03 4.16
CA VAL A 254 -8.49 19.87 3.63
C VAL A 254 -9.14 20.73 2.54
N HIS A 255 -9.28 22.02 2.83
CA HIS A 255 -9.63 23.05 1.86
C HIS A 255 -8.57 23.18 0.77
#